data_AF-A0A1Y3BSQ6-F1
#
_entry.id   AF-A0A1Y3BSQ6-F1
#
_cell.length_a   1.000
_cell.length_b   1.000
_cell.length_c   1.000
_cell.angle_alpha   90.00
_cell.angle_beta   90.00
_cell.angle_gamma   90.00
#
_symmetry.space_group_name_H-M   'P 1'
#
loop_
_entity.id
_entity.type
_entity.pdbx_description
1 polymer ?
#
loop_
_entity_poly.entity_id
_entity_poly.type
_entity_poly.pdbx_seq_one_letter_code
_entity_poly.pdbx_strand_id
1 'polypeptide(L)'
;MLPFREIGTAIYPLAIRFREAIVLGAESDFTQPNFSALSQQKQKNSQQLFSVIPYFVVKRTSQVYLHYILRELLRRNLGYRAWEIANTCSTLPHFVHSLELLLHGVLEEEASSSQPIPDALLPRVVDFIRAFPVFLQTVIHCARKTELALWPHLFSIVGSPKDLFQQCILEGQLDTASSYIIVLQNLEKPEVASKCASRLLQAARVAGCWVTVKELK
;
A
#
# COMPACT_ATOMS: atom_id res chain seq x y z
N MET A 1 0.38 -2.05 -26.82
CA MET A 1 1.23 -0.90 -26.42
C MET A 1 0.60 -0.33 -25.15
N LEU A 2 1.10 -0.73 -23.98
CA LEU A 2 0.52 -0.32 -22.69
C LEU A 2 0.89 1.14 -22.42
N PRO A 3 -0.05 2.01 -21.99
CA PRO A 3 0.26 3.39 -21.69
C PRO A 3 0.97 3.47 -20.33
N PHE A 4 2.30 3.66 -20.35
CA PHE A 4 3.16 3.88 -19.18
C PHE A 4 2.96 5.26 -18.51
N ARG A 5 1.78 5.89 -18.67
CA ARG A 5 1.57 7.31 -18.32
C ARG A 5 1.24 7.57 -16.85
N GLU A 6 1.14 6.52 -16.01
CA GLU A 6 0.79 6.65 -14.59
C GLU A 6 1.97 6.46 -13.61
N ILE A 7 3.22 6.39 -14.09
CA ILE A 7 4.40 6.46 -13.20
C ILE A 7 4.65 7.94 -12.88
N GLY A 8 4.10 8.40 -11.75
CA GLY A 8 4.11 9.78 -11.29
C GLY A 8 5.48 10.37 -10.89
N THR A 9 6.61 9.77 -11.29
CA THR A 9 7.95 10.31 -11.06
C THR A 9 8.81 10.05 -12.29
N ALA A 10 9.69 10.99 -12.65
CA ALA A 10 10.51 10.97 -13.86
C ALA A 10 11.58 9.86 -13.82
N ILE A 11 11.15 8.61 -13.94
CA ILE A 11 11.99 7.44 -13.90
C ILE A 11 12.38 7.04 -15.30
N TYR A 12 13.68 7.03 -15.58
CA TYR A 12 14.23 6.47 -16.81
C TYR A 12 14.40 4.96 -16.63
N PRO A 13 13.61 4.12 -17.32
CA PRO A 13 13.68 2.67 -17.14
C PRO A 13 15.01 2.13 -17.66
N LEU A 14 15.79 1.52 -16.78
CA LEU A 14 17.08 0.89 -17.11
C LEU A 14 16.91 -0.59 -17.42
N ALA A 15 16.05 -1.30 -16.68
CA ALA A 15 15.78 -2.72 -16.89
C ALA A 15 14.39 -3.11 -16.39
N ILE A 16 13.71 -3.98 -17.13
CA ILE A 16 12.42 -4.57 -16.72
C ILE A 16 12.67 -6.04 -16.37
N ARG A 17 12.43 -6.40 -15.10
CA ARG A 17 12.53 -7.78 -14.62
C ARG A 17 11.14 -8.40 -14.60
N PHE A 18 10.78 -9.08 -15.68
CA PHE A 18 9.45 -9.68 -15.84
C PHE A 18 9.10 -10.73 -14.78
N ARG A 19 10.08 -11.53 -14.34
CA ARG A 19 9.87 -12.57 -13.31
C ARG A 19 9.59 -12.00 -11.93
N GLU A 20 10.07 -10.79 -11.66
CA GLU A 20 9.93 -10.12 -10.36
C GLU A 20 8.89 -9.00 -10.40
N ALA A 21 8.30 -8.75 -11.57
CA ALA A 21 7.36 -7.67 -11.83
C ALA A 21 7.85 -6.28 -11.37
N ILE A 22 9.15 -6.02 -11.52
CA ILE A 22 9.82 -4.77 -11.12
C ILE A 22 10.41 -4.07 -12.36
N VAL A 23 10.19 -2.76 -12.44
CA VAL A 23 10.96 -1.85 -13.30
C VAL A 23 12.05 -1.21 -12.46
N LEU A 24 13.30 -1.41 -12.87
CA LEU A 24 14.46 -0.69 -12.35
C LEU A 24 14.65 0.56 -13.21
N GLY A 25 14.71 1.71 -12.57
CA GLY A 25 15.01 2.95 -13.26
C GLY A 25 15.93 3.86 -12.48
N ALA A 26 16.31 4.94 -13.14
CA ALA A 26 17.10 6.02 -12.57
C ALA A 26 16.22 7.27 -12.48
N GLU A 27 16.17 7.84 -11.29
CA GLU A 27 15.66 9.19 -11.08
C GLU A 27 16.86 10.15 -10.98
N SER A 28 16.77 11.28 -11.69
CA SER A 28 17.78 12.32 -11.66
C SER A 28 17.25 13.52 -10.88
N ASP A 29 17.68 13.68 -9.64
CA ASP A 29 17.37 14.87 -8.86
C ASP A 29 18.43 15.95 -9.14
N PHE A 30 18.00 17.07 -9.71
CA PHE A 30 18.82 18.27 -9.80
C PHE A 30 18.56 19.13 -8.56
N THR A 31 19.40 19.00 -7.53
CA THR A 31 19.36 19.94 -6.42
C THR A 31 19.98 21.26 -6.87
N GLN A 32 19.14 22.25 -7.18
CA GLN A 32 19.63 23.61 -7.36
C GLN A 32 20.23 24.08 -6.04
N PRO A 33 21.49 24.56 -6.01
CA PRO A 33 21.99 25.24 -4.82
C PRO A 33 21.09 26.46 -4.59
N ASN A 34 20.54 26.59 -3.38
CA ASN A 34 19.73 27.73 -3.00
C ASN A 34 20.56 29.02 -3.10
N PHE A 35 20.51 29.70 -4.24
CA PHE A 35 21.14 31.00 -4.45
C PHE A 35 20.56 32.09 -3.54
N SER A 36 19.45 31.85 -2.85
CA SER A 36 18.87 32.76 -1.85
C SER A 36 19.73 32.91 -0.59
N ALA A 37 20.67 32.01 -0.31
CA ALA A 37 21.62 32.17 0.79
C ALA A 37 22.83 33.09 0.43
N LEU A 38 23.03 33.38 -0.86
CA LEU A 38 24.14 34.22 -1.35
C LEU A 38 23.83 35.72 -1.39
N SER A 39 22.56 36.12 -1.24
CA SER A 39 22.18 37.54 -1.28
C SER A 39 22.36 38.28 0.07
N GLN A 40 22.70 37.58 1.16
CA GLN A 40 22.89 38.21 2.48
C GLN A 40 24.35 38.25 2.99
N GLN A 41 25.34 37.67 2.31
CA GLN A 41 26.73 37.75 2.77
C GLN A 41 27.64 38.42 1.74
N LYS A 42 27.51 39.75 1.66
CA LYS A 42 28.62 40.59 1.24
C LYS A 42 29.66 40.59 2.37
N GLN A 43 30.83 40.02 2.04
CA GLN A 43 32.16 40.24 2.62
C GLN A 43 32.69 39.29 3.72
N LYS A 44 33.87 38.75 3.38
CA LYS A 44 34.93 38.10 4.20
C LYS A 44 34.79 36.61 4.49
N ASN A 45 35.18 35.77 3.51
CA ASN A 45 36.36 34.91 3.60
C ASN A 45 36.45 33.98 2.38
N SER A 46 37.60 34.03 1.69
CA SER A 46 37.91 33.33 0.43
C SER A 46 38.14 31.82 0.58
N GLN A 47 37.33 31.11 1.38
CA GLN A 47 37.43 29.64 1.56
C GLN A 47 36.10 28.89 1.42
N GLN A 48 34.98 29.56 1.11
CA GLN A 48 33.68 28.91 0.92
C GLN A 48 33.23 28.76 -0.55
N LEU A 49 34.13 28.98 -1.52
CA LEU A 49 33.78 28.87 -2.95
C LEU A 49 33.60 27.42 -3.44
N PHE A 50 33.88 26.41 -2.60
CA PHE A 50 33.73 24.99 -2.96
C PHE A 50 32.35 24.38 -2.64
N SER A 51 31.40 25.13 -2.06
CA SER A 51 30.08 24.59 -1.71
C SER A 51 29.03 24.69 -2.82
N VAL A 52 29.38 25.23 -3.99
CA VAL A 52 28.45 25.47 -5.12
C VAL A 52 28.88 24.67 -6.35
N ILE A 53 28.92 23.35 -6.23
CA ILE A 53 28.97 22.46 -7.40
C ILE A 53 27.60 21.79 -7.50
N PRO A 54 26.80 22.04 -8.56
CA PRO A 54 25.59 21.26 -8.78
C PRO A 54 26.02 19.81 -9.00
N TYR A 55 25.70 18.94 -8.05
CA TYR A 55 26.02 17.52 -8.15
C TYR A 55 24.79 16.77 -8.66
N PHE A 56 25.00 15.95 -9.68
CA PHE A 56 23.96 15.11 -10.27
C PHE A 56 23.86 13.83 -9.43
N VAL A 57 22.78 13.66 -8.67
CA VAL A 57 22.52 12.41 -7.96
C VAL A 57 21.60 11.55 -8.80
N VAL A 58 22.16 10.48 -9.37
CA VAL A 58 21.35 9.41 -9.95
C VAL A 58 20.92 8.48 -8.83
N LYS A 59 19.63 8.48 -8.49
CA LYS A 59 19.05 7.51 -7.56
C LYS A 59 18.51 6.33 -8.36
N ARG A 60 18.95 5.12 -8.02
CA ARG A 60 18.32 3.89 -8.54
C ARG A 60 17.00 3.66 -7.81
N THR A 61 15.90 3.69 -8.54
CA THR A 61 14.55 3.42 -8.02
C THR A 61 14.03 2.10 -8.60
N SER A 62 13.35 1.32 -7.76
CA SER A 62 12.67 0.09 -8.17
C SER A 62 11.18 0.26 -7.95
N GLN A 63 10.37 0.12 -9.00
CA GLN A 63 8.92 0.21 -8.91
C GLN A 63 8.27 -1.09 -9.32
N VAL A 64 7.25 -1.51 -8.56
CA VAL A 64 6.49 -2.70 -8.85
C VAL A 64 5.37 -2.34 -9.81
N TYR A 65 5.28 -2.98 -10.98
CA TYR A 65 4.27 -2.65 -11.99
C TYR A 65 3.10 -3.65 -12.05
N LEU A 66 3.16 -4.73 -11.26
CA LEU A 66 2.17 -5.82 -11.28
C LEU A 66 0.74 -5.29 -11.11
N HIS A 67 0.54 -4.34 -10.20
CA HIS A 67 -0.75 -3.75 -9.89
C HIS A 67 -1.39 -3.06 -11.10
N TYR A 68 -0.62 -2.38 -11.96
CA TYR A 68 -1.15 -1.78 -13.19
C TYR A 68 -1.67 -2.83 -14.19
N ILE A 69 -0.93 -3.95 -14.35
CA ILE A 69 -1.35 -5.03 -15.24
C ILE A 69 -2.62 -5.69 -14.71
N LEU A 70 -2.66 -6.01 -13.41
CA LEU A 70 -3.83 -6.61 -12.79
C LEU A 70 -5.05 -5.69 -12.90
N ARG A 71 -4.88 -4.38 -12.66
CA ARG A 71 -5.95 -3.37 -12.82
C ARG A 71 -6.53 -3.38 -14.23
N GLU A 72 -5.67 -3.35 -15.25
CA GLU A 72 -6.12 -3.34 -16.65
C GLU A 72 -6.78 -4.67 -17.07
N LEU A 73 -6.29 -5.80 -16.57
CA LEU A 73 -6.92 -7.11 -16.83
C LEU A 73 -8.29 -7.22 -16.17
N LEU A 74 -8.44 -6.70 -14.96
CA LEU A 74 -9.72 -6.69 -14.24
C LEU A 74 -10.73 -5.75 -14.90
N ARG A 75 -10.29 -4.57 -15.40
CA ARG A 75 -11.12 -3.68 -16.23
C ARG A 75 -11.67 -4.35 -17.48
N ARG A 76 -10.87 -5.21 -18.12
CA ARG A 76 -11.26 -5.95 -19.34
C ARG A 76 -12.07 -7.22 -19.07
N ASN A 77 -12.47 -7.48 -17.82
CA ASN A 77 -13.16 -8.71 -17.40
C ASN A 77 -12.34 -10.00 -17.62
N LEU A 78 -11.01 -9.93 -17.59
CA LEU A 78 -10.11 -11.08 -17.76
C LEU A 78 -9.61 -11.61 -16.41
N GLY A 79 -10.54 -11.83 -15.46
CA GLY A 79 -10.22 -12.22 -14.08
C GLY A 79 -9.39 -13.51 -13.97
N TYR A 80 -9.67 -14.51 -14.80
CA TYR A 80 -8.91 -15.77 -14.81
C TYR A 80 -7.43 -15.57 -15.22
N ARG A 81 -7.17 -14.76 -16.25
CA ARG A 81 -5.79 -14.46 -16.68
C ARG A 81 -5.06 -13.61 -15.65
N ALA A 82 -5.75 -12.66 -15.03
CA ALA A 82 -5.20 -11.89 -13.92
C ALA A 82 -4.82 -12.82 -12.76
N TRP A 83 -5.64 -13.82 -12.47
CA TRP A 83 -5.39 -14.80 -11.42
C TRP A 83 -4.19 -15.69 -11.75
N GLU A 84 -4.07 -16.19 -12.98
CA GLU A 84 -2.92 -16.99 -13.41
C GLU A 84 -1.60 -16.21 -13.23
N ILE A 85 -1.57 -14.95 -13.68
CA ILE A 85 -0.40 -14.08 -13.52
C ILE A 85 -0.10 -13.84 -12.04
N ALA A 86 -1.11 -13.46 -11.24
CA ALA A 86 -0.93 -13.23 -9.81
C ALA A 86 -0.48 -14.48 -9.06
N ASN A 87 -0.97 -15.66 -9.45
CA ASN A 87 -0.56 -16.94 -8.88
C ASN A 87 0.91 -17.25 -9.19
N THR A 88 1.38 -16.98 -10.42
CA THR A 88 2.81 -17.11 -10.75
C THR A 88 3.70 -16.10 -10.00
N CYS A 89 3.14 -14.94 -9.66
CA CYS A 89 3.82 -13.89 -8.91
C CYS A 89 3.64 -14.01 -7.37
N SER A 90 2.88 -14.99 -6.88
CA SER A 90 2.55 -15.13 -5.45
C SER A 90 3.76 -15.45 -4.58
N THR A 91 4.82 -16.01 -5.17
CA THR A 91 6.09 -16.31 -4.48
C THR A 91 6.95 -15.07 -4.25
N LEU A 92 6.58 -13.91 -4.80
CA LEU A 92 7.37 -12.70 -4.69
C LEU A 92 7.16 -12.02 -3.32
N PRO A 93 8.23 -11.51 -2.69
CA PRO A 93 8.13 -10.86 -1.38
C PRO A 93 7.28 -9.58 -1.41
N HIS A 94 7.20 -8.91 -2.57
CA HIS A 94 6.45 -7.67 -2.76
C HIS A 94 5.01 -7.89 -3.29
N PHE A 95 4.54 -9.13 -3.34
CA PHE A 95 3.22 -9.46 -3.86
C PHE A 95 2.09 -8.81 -3.04
N VAL A 96 2.16 -8.91 -1.71
CA VAL A 96 1.18 -8.26 -0.80
C VAL A 96 1.13 -6.76 -1.03
N HIS A 97 2.29 -6.12 -1.17
CA HIS A 97 2.37 -4.69 -1.45
C HIS A 97 1.80 -4.31 -2.83
N SER A 98 1.94 -5.19 -3.82
CA SER A 98 1.33 -4.98 -5.14
C SER A 98 -0.20 -4.99 -5.07
N LEU A 99 -0.77 -5.94 -4.34
CA LEU A 99 -2.23 -6.02 -4.14
C LEU A 99 -2.74 -4.85 -3.31
N GLU A 100 -1.95 -4.39 -2.33
CA GLU A 100 -2.25 -3.20 -1.54
C GLU A 100 -2.34 -1.96 -2.43
N LEU A 101 -1.34 -1.73 -3.31
CA LEU A 101 -1.35 -0.63 -4.27
C LEU A 101 -2.53 -0.72 -5.25
N LEU A 102 -2.88 -1.94 -5.69
CA LEU A 102 -4.04 -2.18 -6.53
C LEU A 102 -5.34 -1.76 -5.84
N LEU A 103 -5.55 -2.22 -4.60
CA LEU A 103 -6.75 -1.93 -3.82
C LEU A 103 -6.86 -0.43 -3.50
N HIS A 104 -5.75 0.17 -3.07
CA HIS A 104 -5.66 1.58 -2.74
C HIS A 104 -5.94 2.46 -3.96
N GLY A 105 -5.27 2.24 -5.09
CA GLY A 105 -5.47 3.04 -6.30
C GLY A 105 -6.90 2.97 -6.85
N VAL A 106 -7.53 1.78 -6.83
CA VAL A 106 -8.93 1.64 -7.25
C VAL A 106 -9.89 2.34 -6.27
N LEU A 107 -9.62 2.29 -4.97
CA LEU A 107 -10.42 2.98 -3.97
C LEU A 107 -10.34 4.51 -4.12
N GLU A 108 -9.14 5.06 -4.33
CA GLU A 108 -8.95 6.51 -4.54
C GLU A 108 -9.63 7.00 -5.82
N GLU A 109 -9.59 6.21 -6.90
CA GLU A 109 -10.27 6.53 -8.15
C GLU A 109 -11.79 6.54 -8.02
N GLU A 110 -12.37 5.55 -7.34
CA GLU A 110 -13.81 5.52 -7.08
C GLU A 110 -14.23 6.67 -6.15
N ALA A 111 -13.40 7.03 -5.17
CA ALA A 111 -13.64 8.18 -4.30
C ALA A 111 -13.55 9.53 -5.03
N SER A 112 -12.67 9.65 -6.03
CA SER A 112 -12.56 10.84 -6.87
C SER A 112 -13.71 10.94 -7.88
N SER A 113 -14.42 9.85 -8.15
CA SER A 113 -15.57 9.84 -9.05
C SER A 113 -16.83 10.39 -8.34
N SER A 114 -17.32 11.56 -8.76
CA SER A 114 -18.48 12.22 -8.15
C SER A 114 -19.83 11.54 -8.41
N GLN A 115 -19.88 10.43 -9.15
CA GLN A 115 -21.11 9.70 -9.47
C GLN A 115 -20.92 8.19 -9.27
N PRO A 116 -21.93 7.45 -8.77
CA PRO A 116 -21.84 6.01 -8.62
C PRO A 116 -21.61 5.38 -10.00
N ILE A 117 -20.41 4.83 -10.19
CA ILE A 117 -20.03 4.18 -11.44
C ILE A 117 -20.85 2.88 -11.55
N PRO A 118 -21.59 2.65 -12.65
CA PRO A 118 -22.43 1.46 -12.81
C PRO A 118 -21.64 0.14 -12.94
N ASP A 119 -20.32 0.19 -13.06
CA ASP A 119 -19.42 -0.97 -13.14
C ASP A 119 -18.24 -0.74 -12.18
N ALA A 120 -18.55 -0.69 -10.88
CA ALA A 120 -17.56 -0.52 -9.82
C ALA A 120 -16.50 -1.62 -9.92
N LEU A 121 -15.23 -1.21 -10.00
CA LEU A 121 -14.10 -2.13 -10.12
C LEU A 121 -13.71 -2.68 -8.74
N LEU A 122 -13.98 -1.93 -7.67
CA LEU A 122 -13.59 -2.27 -6.32
C LEU A 122 -14.18 -3.62 -5.84
N PRO A 123 -15.47 -3.95 -6.01
CA PRO A 123 -15.99 -5.28 -5.66
C PRO A 123 -15.26 -6.42 -6.38
N ARG A 124 -14.95 -6.22 -7.67
CA ARG A 124 -14.27 -7.23 -8.51
C ARG A 124 -12.82 -7.43 -8.06
N VAL A 125 -12.14 -6.36 -7.67
CA VAL A 125 -10.79 -6.41 -7.08
C VAL A 125 -10.83 -7.08 -5.72
N VAL A 126 -11.82 -6.80 -4.87
CA VAL A 126 -11.96 -7.43 -3.55
C VAL A 126 -12.18 -8.94 -3.69
N ASP A 127 -13.08 -9.38 -4.58
CA ASP A 127 -13.30 -10.80 -4.84
C ASP A 127 -12.06 -11.48 -5.42
N PHE A 128 -11.29 -10.77 -6.26
CA PHE A 128 -10.01 -11.24 -6.75
C PHE A 128 -8.97 -11.43 -5.63
N ILE A 129 -8.85 -10.47 -4.71
CA ILE A 129 -7.88 -10.57 -3.60
C ILE A 129 -8.29 -11.67 -2.61
N ARG A 130 -9.60 -11.90 -2.39
CA ARG A 130 -10.12 -12.98 -1.53
C ARG A 130 -9.67 -14.38 -1.98
N ALA A 131 -9.29 -14.56 -3.24
CA ALA A 131 -8.76 -15.84 -3.73
C ALA A 131 -7.38 -16.18 -3.15
N PHE A 132 -6.70 -15.23 -2.48
CA PHE A 132 -5.37 -15.41 -1.93
C PHE A 132 -5.38 -15.36 -0.39
N PRO A 133 -4.54 -16.16 0.30
CA PRO A 133 -4.44 -16.16 1.77
C PRO A 133 -3.83 -14.87 2.35
N VAL A 134 -3.40 -13.93 1.50
CA VAL A 134 -2.86 -12.63 1.89
C VAL A 134 -3.93 -11.53 1.97
N PHE A 135 -5.22 -11.88 1.76
CA PHE A 135 -6.33 -10.93 1.76
C PHE A 135 -6.41 -10.07 3.02
N LEU A 136 -6.41 -10.70 4.20
CA LEU A 136 -6.53 -10.00 5.48
C LEU A 136 -5.39 -8.99 5.70
N GLN A 137 -4.16 -9.40 5.35
CA GLN A 137 -2.98 -8.53 5.46
C GLN A 137 -3.04 -7.36 4.47
N THR A 138 -3.51 -7.61 3.25
CA THR A 138 -3.61 -6.61 2.20
C THR A 138 -4.63 -5.53 2.58
N VAL A 139 -5.81 -5.94 3.07
CA VAL A 139 -6.88 -5.04 3.50
C VAL A 139 -6.41 -4.16 4.66
N ILE A 140 -5.76 -4.72 5.68
CA ILE A 140 -5.33 -3.94 6.83
C ILE A 140 -4.21 -2.95 6.49
N HIS A 141 -3.25 -3.35 5.65
CA HIS A 141 -2.20 -2.45 5.18
C HIS A 141 -2.78 -1.30 4.35
N CYS A 142 -3.75 -1.61 3.47
CA CYS A 142 -4.49 -0.60 2.73
C CYS A 142 -5.23 0.34 3.68
N ALA A 143 -6.04 -0.19 4.61
CA ALA A 143 -6.84 0.60 5.55
C ALA A 143 -5.98 1.60 6.35
N ARG A 144 -4.78 1.18 6.78
CA ARG A 144 -3.84 2.03 7.53
C ARG A 144 -3.23 3.18 6.72
N LYS A 145 -3.19 3.07 5.39
CA LYS A 145 -2.67 4.11 4.48
C LYS A 145 -3.78 4.93 3.83
N THR A 146 -5.03 4.48 3.91
CA THR A 146 -6.20 5.21 3.40
C THR A 146 -6.76 6.18 4.42
N GLU A 147 -7.31 7.30 3.94
CA GLU A 147 -7.99 8.29 4.76
C GLU A 147 -9.24 7.71 5.46
N LEU A 148 -9.47 8.14 6.71
CA LEU A 148 -10.59 7.68 7.55
C LEU A 148 -11.97 7.87 6.89
N ALA A 149 -12.12 8.90 6.04
CA ALA A 149 -13.35 9.20 5.32
C ALA A 149 -13.76 8.07 4.33
N LEU A 150 -12.79 7.33 3.81
CA LEU A 150 -13.01 6.26 2.83
C LEU A 150 -13.26 4.89 3.46
N TRP A 151 -13.02 4.76 4.77
CA TRP A 151 -13.16 3.48 5.46
C TRP A 151 -14.59 2.91 5.40
N PRO A 152 -15.67 3.69 5.60
CA PRO A 152 -17.03 3.16 5.47
C PRO A 152 -17.31 2.60 4.07
N HIS A 153 -16.75 3.21 3.02
CA HIS A 153 -16.87 2.74 1.64
C HIS A 153 -16.07 1.45 1.41
N LEU A 154 -14.86 1.35 1.96
CA LEU A 154 -14.05 0.14 1.89
C LEU A 154 -14.74 -1.04 2.62
N PHE A 155 -15.19 -0.81 3.85
CA PHE A 155 -15.79 -1.87 4.68
C PHE A 155 -17.20 -2.27 4.25
N SER A 156 -17.92 -1.43 3.48
CA SER A 156 -19.20 -1.85 2.89
C SER A 156 -19.02 -2.95 1.83
N ILE A 157 -17.87 -3.00 1.16
CA ILE A 157 -17.56 -3.97 0.10
C ILE A 157 -16.76 -5.15 0.65
N VAL A 158 -15.73 -4.88 1.45
CA VAL A 158 -14.84 -5.91 2.02
C VAL A 158 -15.57 -6.75 3.08
N GLY A 159 -16.50 -6.15 3.82
CA GLY A 159 -17.24 -6.77 4.92
C GLY A 159 -16.92 -6.11 6.26
N SER A 160 -17.66 -6.51 7.30
CA SER A 160 -17.52 -5.94 8.64
C SER A 160 -16.11 -6.15 9.20
N PRO A 161 -15.46 -5.11 9.77
CA PRO A 161 -14.13 -5.25 10.35
C PRO A 161 -14.08 -6.26 11.52
N LYS A 162 -15.23 -6.53 12.17
CA LYS A 162 -15.35 -7.57 13.21
C LYS A 162 -15.18 -8.97 12.66
N ASP A 163 -15.79 -9.23 11.50
CA ASP A 163 -15.77 -10.56 10.89
C ASP A 163 -14.36 -10.84 10.38
N LEU A 164 -13.72 -9.83 9.77
CA LEU A 164 -12.31 -9.89 9.38
C LEU A 164 -11.40 -10.14 10.58
N PHE A 165 -11.61 -9.45 11.70
CA PHE A 165 -10.86 -9.68 12.93
C PHE A 165 -11.06 -11.11 13.46
N GLN A 166 -12.29 -11.62 13.45
CA GLN A 166 -12.56 -12.99 13.88
C GLN A 166 -11.89 -14.00 12.96
N GLN A 167 -11.87 -13.76 11.65
CA GLN A 167 -11.15 -14.59 10.69
C GLN A 167 -9.64 -14.58 10.95
N CYS A 168 -9.04 -13.42 11.26
CA CYS A 168 -7.62 -13.35 11.63
C CYS A 168 -7.28 -14.19 12.87
N ILE A 169 -8.16 -14.19 13.88
CA ILE A 169 -8.00 -15.02 15.09
C ILE A 169 -8.08 -16.51 14.73
N LEU A 170 -9.01 -16.91 13.86
CA LEU A 170 -9.16 -18.29 13.40
C LEU A 170 -7.96 -18.78 12.59
N GLU A 171 -7.39 -17.92 11.74
CA GLU A 171 -6.18 -18.20 10.96
C GLU A 171 -4.89 -18.12 11.80
N GLY A 172 -4.99 -17.69 13.07
CA GLY A 172 -3.84 -17.55 13.97
C GLY A 172 -2.90 -16.39 13.64
N GLN A 173 -3.32 -15.46 12.76
CA GLN A 173 -2.52 -14.28 12.41
C GLN A 173 -2.68 -13.17 13.45
N LEU A 174 -1.95 -13.31 14.56
CA LEU A 174 -2.07 -12.38 15.70
C LEU A 174 -1.53 -10.98 15.38
N ASP A 175 -0.48 -10.86 14.56
CA ASP A 175 0.11 -9.57 14.18
C ASP A 175 -0.87 -8.70 13.38
N THR A 176 -1.56 -9.33 12.42
CA THR A 176 -2.55 -8.64 11.59
C THR A 176 -3.81 -8.35 12.40
N ALA A 177 -4.24 -9.28 13.26
CA ALA A 177 -5.34 -9.06 14.19
C ALA A 177 -5.07 -7.88 15.16
N SER A 178 -3.84 -7.69 15.61
CA SER A 178 -3.44 -6.51 16.41
C SER A 178 -3.62 -5.21 15.62
N SER A 179 -3.19 -5.20 14.35
CA SER A 179 -3.40 -4.04 13.47
C SER A 179 -4.89 -3.74 13.22
N TYR A 180 -5.74 -4.76 13.15
CA TYR A 180 -7.20 -4.60 13.05
C TYR A 180 -7.83 -3.93 14.28
N ILE A 181 -7.26 -4.09 15.48
CA ILE A 181 -7.75 -3.40 16.67
C ILE A 181 -7.63 -1.89 16.52
N ILE A 182 -6.53 -1.40 15.94
CA ILE A 182 -6.32 0.04 15.68
C ILE A 182 -7.42 0.58 14.76
N VAL A 183 -7.78 -0.17 13.73
CA VAL A 183 -8.86 0.20 12.80
C VAL A 183 -10.23 0.14 13.49
N LEU A 184 -10.49 -0.89 14.29
CA LEU A 184 -11.74 -1.02 15.06
C LEU A 184 -11.91 0.10 16.09
N GLN A 185 -10.83 0.55 16.75
CA GLN A 185 -10.86 1.68 17.69
C GLN A 185 -11.29 2.99 17.03
N ASN A 186 -10.96 3.18 15.75
CA ASN A 186 -11.29 4.38 15.00
C ASN A 186 -12.70 4.32 14.37
N LEU A 187 -13.22 3.13 14.07
CA LEU A 187 -14.55 2.93 13.45
C LEU A 187 -15.70 2.73 14.42
N GLU A 188 -15.43 2.08 15.55
CA GLU A 188 -16.48 1.64 16.47
C GLU A 188 -16.38 2.30 17.84
N LYS A 189 -17.44 2.11 18.64
CA LYS A 189 -17.47 2.53 20.04
C LYS A 189 -16.34 1.84 20.83
N PRO A 190 -15.70 2.54 21.78
CA PRO A 190 -14.55 2.02 22.53
C PRO A 190 -14.86 0.74 23.32
N GLU A 191 -16.12 0.53 23.71
CA GLU A 191 -16.57 -0.69 24.40
C GLU A 191 -16.36 -1.96 23.57
N VAL A 192 -16.59 -1.89 22.26
CA VAL A 192 -16.48 -3.05 21.38
C VAL A 192 -15.02 -3.32 21.04
N ALA A 193 -14.24 -2.26 20.82
CA ALA A 193 -12.80 -2.36 20.64
C ALA A 193 -12.12 -2.98 21.88
N SER A 194 -12.54 -2.61 23.09
CA SER A 194 -12.03 -3.20 24.34
C SER A 194 -12.34 -4.70 24.46
N LYS A 195 -13.55 -5.12 24.06
CA LYS A 195 -13.91 -6.55 24.01
C LYS A 195 -13.11 -7.33 22.96
N CYS A 196 -12.84 -6.74 21.79
CA CYS A 196 -11.98 -7.38 20.79
C CYS A 196 -10.53 -7.48 21.27
N ALA A 197 -10.02 -6.44 21.93
CA ALA A 197 -8.68 -6.46 22.52
C ALA A 197 -8.54 -7.55 23.59
N SER A 198 -9.52 -7.70 24.49
CA SER A 198 -9.47 -8.77 25.49
C SER A 198 -9.51 -10.17 24.87
N ARG A 199 -10.28 -10.37 23.79
CA ARG A 199 -10.29 -11.62 23.02
C ARG A 199 -8.95 -11.90 22.34
N LEU A 200 -8.31 -10.89 21.74
CA LEU A 200 -6.97 -11.03 21.16
C LEU A 200 -5.94 -11.39 22.23
N LEU A 201 -5.97 -10.73 23.39
CA LEU A 201 -5.08 -11.05 24.52
C LEU A 201 -5.27 -12.49 25.00
N GLN A 202 -6.51 -12.97 25.07
CA GLN A 202 -6.79 -14.35 25.44
C GLN A 202 -6.24 -15.34 24.38
N ALA A 203 -6.43 -15.04 23.09
CA ALA A 203 -5.90 -15.86 22.00
C ALA A 203 -4.36 -15.87 21.99
N ALA A 204 -3.72 -14.71 22.16
CA ALA A 204 -2.27 -14.57 22.25
C ALA A 204 -1.68 -15.33 23.45
N ARG A 205 -2.39 -15.33 24.59
CA ARG A 205 -2.00 -16.12 25.77
C ARG A 205 -2.01 -17.62 25.48
N VAL A 206 -3.02 -18.12 24.75
CA VAL A 206 -3.09 -19.55 24.38
C VAL A 206 -2.01 -19.92 23.37
N ALA A 207 -1.71 -19.03 22.41
CA ALA A 207 -0.67 -19.24 21.41
C ALA A 207 0.77 -19.04 21.95
N GLY A 208 0.94 -18.41 23.11
CA GLY A 208 2.25 -18.10 23.70
C GLY A 208 3.03 -16.97 23.00
N CYS A 209 2.40 -16.28 22.04
CA CYS A 209 3.00 -15.17 21.30
C CYS A 209 2.76 -13.84 22.03
N TRP A 210 3.71 -13.43 22.87
CA TRP A 210 3.64 -12.18 23.63
C TRP A 210 4.13 -10.95 22.88
N VAL A 211 4.71 -11.12 21.69
CA VAL A 211 5.27 -10.02 20.88
C VAL A 211 4.16 -9.06 20.42
N THR A 212 3.03 -9.60 19.98
CA THR A 212 1.85 -8.85 19.51
C THR A 212 1.15 -8.06 20.61
N VAL A 213 1.27 -8.50 21.86
CA VAL A 213 0.64 -7.87 23.03
C VAL A 213 1.33 -6.56 23.41
N LYS A 214 2.63 -6.42 23.12
CA LYS A 214 3.37 -5.19 23.45
C LYS A 214 2.97 -3.98 22.61
N GLU A 215 2.53 -4.20 21.38
CA GLU A 215 2.10 -3.15 20.44
C GLU A 215 0.73 -2.52 20.82
N LEU A 216 0.04 -3.07 21.82
CA LEU A 216 -1.31 -2.64 22.25
C LEU A 216 -1.30 -1.75 23.51
N LYS A 217 -0.12 -1.28 23.94
CA LYS A 217 0.07 -0.47 25.15
C LYS A 217 0.43 0.97 24.81
#